data_AF-A0A914GWV4-F1
#
_entry.id   AF-A0A914GWV4-F1
#
_cell.length_a   1.000
_cell.length_b   1.000
_cell.length_c   1.000
_cell.angle_alpha   90.00
_cell.angle_beta   90.00
_cell.angle_gamma   90.00
#
_symmetry.space_group_name_H-M   'P 1'
#
loop_
_entity.id
_entity.type
_entity.pdbx_description
1 polymer ?
#
loop_
_entity_poly.entity_id
_entity_poly.type
_entity_poly.pdbx_seq_one_letter_code
_entity_poly.pdbx_strand_id
1 'polypeptide(L)'
;MPDPGCDDSPQLQLCFNRAHFQRSDFNVERFVNLTRKRATLDQLQNDLRIYLRYLQNSMIELINDDYADFVNLSSGLAALRESVDKVSSDVQSNWSSFATSIAEIKNCSDAIEQNLADLIRCQKLQISQGDKLALFQSIQILCEFVDRIDDKGSFCWYSKLALLISAVELWLARTQNVEVLPPILKSKDECYKKISEILLGALENEMFGHSKASGNLSIFITLIRITHSTEMAICRIVNGLVEKKIVRLNVEQGKRLDDLLENALNQTLELRKGWAESAKRNRQFTLEVVIFIDTCLLNFIGSFLEEDFVRVYNFLKQQIGYVLQD
;
A
#
# COMPACT_ATOMS: atom_id res chain seq x y z
N MET A 1 -4.62 -71.41 28.99
CA MET A 1 -5.32 -72.61 29.51
C MET A 1 -4.28 -73.53 30.13
N PRO A 2 -4.29 -73.70 31.46
CA PRO A 2 -3.69 -74.84 32.13
C PRO A 2 -4.77 -75.79 32.67
N ASP A 3 -4.41 -77.07 32.71
CA ASP A 3 -5.20 -78.27 33.05
C ASP A 3 -5.93 -78.21 34.41
N PRO A 4 -7.19 -78.67 34.52
CA PRO A 4 -7.87 -78.86 35.78
C PRO A 4 -7.66 -80.31 36.25
N GLY A 5 -6.54 -80.63 36.89
CA GLY A 5 -6.42 -82.02 37.39
C GLY A 5 -5.08 -82.55 37.84
N CYS A 6 -4.14 -81.74 38.35
CA CYS A 6 -3.00 -82.29 39.09
C CYS A 6 -2.96 -81.66 40.47
N ASP A 7 -3.68 -82.29 41.40
CA ASP A 7 -3.50 -82.10 42.83
C ASP A 7 -2.11 -82.67 43.20
N ASP A 8 -1.06 -81.87 43.00
CA ASP A 8 0.31 -82.15 43.45
C ASP A 8 0.44 -81.97 44.97
N SER A 9 -0.58 -82.35 45.72
CA SER A 9 -0.46 -82.59 47.15
C SER A 9 0.44 -83.81 47.34
N PRO A 10 1.42 -83.79 48.27
CA PRO A 10 2.16 -85.00 48.63
C PRO A 10 1.12 -86.08 48.91
N GLN A 11 1.24 -87.24 48.27
CA GLN A 11 0.30 -88.34 48.44
C GLN A 11 0.42 -88.86 49.88
N LEU A 12 -0.21 -88.19 50.86
CA LEU A 12 -0.33 -88.73 52.20
C LEU A 12 -1.17 -90.00 52.05
N GLN A 13 -0.51 -91.13 52.23
CA GLN A 13 -1.11 -92.46 52.20
C GLN A 13 -1.90 -92.65 53.49
N LEU A 14 -3.12 -92.10 53.51
CA LEU A 14 -4.03 -92.18 54.65
C LEU A 14 -4.87 -93.46 54.56
N CYS A 15 -5.22 -94.05 55.70
CA CYS A 15 -6.14 -95.19 55.75
C CYS A 15 -7.60 -94.86 55.39
N PHE A 16 -7.92 -93.59 55.08
CA PHE A 16 -9.24 -93.10 54.72
C PHE A 16 -9.22 -92.15 53.51
N ASN A 17 -10.36 -92.00 52.84
CA ASN A 17 -10.54 -91.04 51.76
C ASN A 17 -10.92 -89.65 52.34
N ARG A 18 -10.14 -88.62 52.00
CA ARG A 18 -10.32 -87.23 52.44
C ARG A 18 -11.66 -86.62 52.00
N ALA A 19 -12.18 -87.03 50.84
CA ALA A 19 -13.44 -86.53 50.29
C ALA A 19 -14.64 -86.78 51.21
N HIS A 20 -14.56 -87.74 52.14
CA HIS A 20 -15.60 -87.96 53.13
C HIS A 20 -15.83 -86.74 54.03
N PHE A 21 -14.78 -85.97 54.36
CA PHE A 21 -14.88 -84.78 55.22
C PHE A 21 -15.50 -83.57 54.52
N GLN A 22 -15.55 -83.55 53.18
CA GLN A 22 -16.12 -82.46 52.39
C GLN A 22 -17.62 -82.64 52.14
N ARG A 23 -18.19 -83.80 52.51
CA ARG A 23 -19.61 -84.09 52.30
C ARG A 23 -20.47 -83.45 53.39
N SER A 24 -21.60 -82.88 52.98
CA SER A 24 -22.59 -82.28 53.88
C SER A 24 -23.29 -83.31 54.78
N ASP A 25 -23.32 -84.59 54.40
CA ASP A 25 -23.91 -85.71 55.16
C ASP A 25 -22.87 -86.49 56.00
N PHE A 26 -21.73 -85.86 56.32
CA PHE A 26 -20.67 -86.53 57.07
C PHE A 26 -21.17 -87.03 58.43
N ASN A 27 -21.03 -88.33 58.67
CA ASN A 27 -21.37 -88.97 59.93
C ASN A 27 -20.15 -89.72 60.48
N VAL A 28 -19.71 -89.32 61.67
CA VAL A 28 -18.51 -89.82 62.33
C VAL A 28 -18.58 -91.33 62.59
N GLU A 29 -19.72 -91.81 63.07
CA GLU A 29 -19.92 -93.21 63.42
C GLU A 29 -19.83 -94.10 62.17
N ARG A 30 -20.48 -93.68 61.08
CA ARG A 30 -20.40 -94.34 59.77
C ARG A 30 -18.98 -94.33 59.21
N PHE A 31 -18.27 -93.23 59.35
CA PHE A 31 -16.88 -93.10 58.91
C PHE A 31 -15.95 -94.04 59.68
N VAL A 32 -15.97 -94.02 61.01
CA VAL A 32 -15.12 -94.89 61.85
C VAL A 32 -15.40 -96.37 61.58
N ASN A 33 -16.67 -96.75 61.43
CA ASN A 33 -17.08 -98.12 61.15
C ASN A 33 -16.60 -98.62 59.78
N LEU A 34 -16.56 -97.75 58.76
CA LEU A 34 -16.04 -98.09 57.43
C LEU A 34 -14.51 -98.19 57.43
N THR A 35 -13.82 -97.30 58.14
CA THR A 35 -12.35 -97.25 58.16
C THR A 35 -11.74 -98.35 59.04
N ARG A 36 -12.40 -98.74 60.14
CA ARG A 36 -11.97 -99.86 61.01
C ARG A 36 -11.92 -101.21 60.30
N LYS A 37 -12.64 -101.38 59.18
CA LYS A 37 -12.54 -102.60 58.36
C LYS A 37 -11.22 -102.72 57.61
N ARG A 38 -10.44 -101.63 57.52
CA ARG A 38 -9.23 -101.52 56.69
C ARG A 38 -7.99 -101.08 57.46
N ALA A 39 -8.13 -100.53 58.67
CA ALA A 39 -7.02 -100.08 59.52
C ALA A 39 -7.34 -100.17 61.01
N THR A 40 -6.30 -100.19 61.86
CA THR A 40 -6.45 -100.18 63.32
C THR A 40 -6.88 -98.80 63.83
N LEU A 41 -7.42 -98.74 65.05
CA LEU A 41 -7.84 -97.47 65.66
C LEU A 41 -6.65 -96.52 65.87
N ASP A 42 -5.49 -97.04 66.25
CA ASP A 42 -4.27 -96.25 66.43
C ASP A 42 -3.76 -95.69 65.11
N GLN A 43 -3.82 -96.48 64.03
CA GLN A 43 -3.46 -96.02 62.69
C GLN A 43 -4.43 -94.93 62.20
N LEU A 44 -5.74 -95.11 62.41
CA LEU A 44 -6.74 -94.09 62.09
C LEU A 44 -6.51 -92.80 62.87
N GLN A 45 -6.22 -92.90 64.18
CA GLN A 45 -5.95 -91.73 65.01
C GLN A 45 -4.70 -90.99 64.54
N ASN A 46 -3.63 -91.71 64.21
CA ASN A 46 -2.39 -91.12 63.72
C ASN A 46 -2.59 -90.42 62.37
N ASP A 47 -3.24 -91.09 61.42
CA ASP A 47 -3.53 -90.54 60.09
C ASP A 47 -4.45 -89.30 60.14
N LEU A 48 -5.41 -89.27 61.08
CA LEU A 48 -6.23 -88.08 61.34
C LEU A 48 -5.41 -86.90 61.88
N ARG A 49 -4.46 -87.15 62.79
CA ARG A 49 -3.56 -86.10 63.30
C ARG A 49 -2.64 -85.58 62.20
N ILE A 50 -2.13 -86.47 61.36
CA ILE A 50 -1.31 -86.10 60.20
C ILE A 50 -2.12 -85.25 59.22
N TYR A 51 -3.36 -85.67 58.90
CA TYR A 51 -4.24 -84.92 58.01
C TYR A 51 -4.65 -83.55 58.59
N LEU A 52 -4.91 -83.45 59.89
CA LEU A 52 -5.19 -82.17 60.56
C LEU A 52 -4.00 -81.21 60.46
N ARG A 53 -2.77 -81.68 60.70
CA ARG A 53 -1.56 -80.87 60.56
C ARG A 53 -1.35 -80.42 59.11
N TYR A 54 -1.60 -81.32 58.16
CA TYR A 54 -1.56 -80.98 56.74
C TYR A 54 -2.57 -79.87 56.41
N LEU A 55 -3.83 -80.00 56.82
CA LEU A 55 -4.84 -78.96 56.62
C LEU A 55 -4.47 -77.62 57.28
N GLN A 56 -3.91 -77.64 58.49
CA GLN A 56 -3.43 -76.44 59.16
C GLN A 56 -2.31 -75.76 58.38
N ASN A 57 -1.35 -76.53 57.86
CA ASN A 57 -0.27 -76.00 57.03
C ASN A 57 -0.77 -75.47 55.69
N SER A 58 -1.65 -76.20 54.99
CA SER A 58 -2.24 -75.75 53.73
C SER A 58 -3.09 -74.48 53.88
N MET A 59 -3.77 -74.31 55.03
CA MET A 59 -4.49 -73.06 55.31
C MET A 59 -3.53 -71.89 55.52
N ILE A 60 -2.40 -72.12 56.19
CA ILE A 60 -1.34 -71.10 56.34
C ILE A 60 -0.74 -70.75 54.98
N GLU A 61 -0.46 -71.74 54.13
CA GLU A 61 0.02 -71.53 52.75
C GLU A 61 -0.97 -70.71 51.93
N LEU A 62 -2.25 -71.06 51.95
CA LEU A 62 -3.29 -70.30 51.23
C LEU A 62 -3.37 -68.84 51.70
N ILE A 63 -3.31 -68.60 53.02
CA ILE A 63 -3.30 -67.24 53.58
C ILE A 63 -2.03 -66.48 53.16
N ASN A 64 -0.89 -67.16 53.12
CA ASN A 64 0.37 -66.53 52.70
C ASN A 64 0.36 -66.20 51.22
N ASP A 65 -0.20 -67.06 50.38
CA ASP A 65 -0.39 -66.82 48.94
C ASP A 65 -1.33 -65.63 48.72
N ASP A 66 -2.48 -65.60 49.40
CA ASP A 66 -3.42 -64.46 49.35
C ASP A 66 -2.74 -63.15 49.83
N TYR A 67 -1.90 -63.24 50.87
CA TYR A 67 -1.15 -62.09 51.37
C TYR A 67 -0.11 -61.60 50.36
N ALA A 68 0.60 -62.52 49.71
CA ALA A 68 1.56 -62.17 48.65
C ALA A 68 0.86 -61.45 47.50
N ASP A 69 -0.30 -61.93 47.07
CA ASP A 69 -1.11 -61.29 46.03
C ASP A 69 -1.60 -59.91 46.46
N PHE A 70 -2.07 -59.76 47.70
CA PHE A 70 -2.47 -58.45 48.24
C PHE A 70 -1.32 -57.44 48.26
N VAL A 71 -0.13 -57.86 48.73
CA VAL A 71 1.07 -57.01 48.74
C VAL A 71 1.48 -56.62 47.32
N ASN A 72 1.49 -57.57 46.39
CA ASN A 72 1.78 -57.31 44.97
C ASN A 72 0.81 -56.30 44.36
N LEU A 73 -0.50 -56.45 44.61
CA LEU A 73 -1.49 -55.50 44.13
C LEU A 73 -1.31 -54.10 44.75
N SER A 74 -1.04 -54.03 46.06
CA SER A 74 -0.85 -52.76 46.77
C SER A 74 0.38 -52.00 46.27
N SER A 75 1.49 -52.69 46.00
CA SER A 75 2.69 -52.09 45.43
C SER A 75 2.47 -51.65 43.97
N GLY A 76 1.73 -52.43 43.18
CA GLY A 76 1.34 -52.05 41.82
C GLY A 76 0.46 -50.79 41.79
N LEU A 77 -0.50 -50.66 42.71
CA LEU A 77 -1.33 -49.46 42.87
C LEU A 77 -0.51 -48.24 43.29
N ALA A 78 0.45 -48.40 44.21
CA ALA A 78 1.35 -47.32 44.62
C ALA A 78 2.22 -46.83 43.44
N ALA A 79 2.81 -47.76 42.67
CA ALA A 79 3.59 -47.44 41.49
C ALA A 79 2.73 -46.74 40.40
N LEU A 80 1.48 -47.19 40.19
CA LEU A 80 0.57 -46.53 39.28
C LEU A 80 0.26 -45.09 39.72
N ARG A 81 0.04 -44.87 41.02
CA ARG A 81 -0.17 -43.54 41.58
C ARG A 81 1.04 -42.63 41.33
N GLU A 82 2.25 -43.10 41.59
CA GLU A 82 3.47 -42.35 41.29
C GLU A 82 3.57 -42.02 39.79
N SER A 83 3.20 -42.95 38.91
CA SER A 83 3.18 -42.70 37.47
C SER A 83 2.15 -41.64 37.08
N VAL A 84 0.96 -41.66 37.69
CA VAL A 84 -0.09 -40.65 37.46
C VAL A 84 0.36 -39.27 37.96
N ASP A 85 0.94 -39.20 39.16
CA ASP A 85 1.44 -37.97 39.74
C ASP A 85 2.56 -37.36 38.86
N LYS A 86 3.45 -38.22 38.33
CA LYS A 86 4.49 -37.81 37.38
C LYS A 86 3.89 -37.26 36.09
N VAL A 87 2.93 -37.97 35.48
CA VAL A 87 2.27 -37.49 34.25
C VAL A 87 1.56 -36.16 34.50
N SER A 88 0.90 -36.00 35.65
CA SER A 88 0.24 -34.74 36.02
C SER A 88 1.25 -33.60 36.15
N SER A 89 2.40 -33.85 36.78
CA SER A 89 3.49 -32.87 36.89
C SER A 89 4.07 -32.49 35.52
N ASP A 90 4.32 -33.48 34.66
CA ASP A 90 4.87 -33.26 33.32
C ASP A 90 3.90 -32.46 32.45
N VAL A 91 2.60 -32.77 32.50
CA VAL A 91 1.56 -32.01 31.80
C VAL A 91 1.51 -30.56 32.28
N GLN A 92 1.56 -30.33 33.60
CA GLN A 92 1.56 -28.98 34.15
C GLN A 92 2.80 -28.18 33.73
N SER A 93 3.98 -28.81 33.75
CA SER A 93 5.23 -28.22 33.29
C SER A 93 5.17 -27.84 31.81
N ASN A 94 4.75 -28.78 30.96
CA ASN A 94 4.60 -28.56 29.52
C ASN A 94 3.60 -27.43 29.22
N TRP A 95 2.48 -27.38 29.95
CA TRP A 95 1.51 -26.29 29.82
C TRP A 95 2.10 -24.93 30.16
N SER A 96 2.88 -24.84 31.25
CA SER A 96 3.54 -23.60 31.64
C SER A 96 4.57 -23.13 30.60
N SER A 97 5.33 -24.06 30.02
CA SER A 97 6.28 -23.78 28.94
C SER A 97 5.54 -23.28 27.69
N PHE A 98 4.46 -23.96 27.30
CA PHE A 98 3.64 -23.56 26.16
C PHE A 98 3.01 -22.16 26.34
N ALA A 99 2.47 -21.87 27.52
CA ALA A 99 1.92 -20.55 27.85
C ALA A 99 2.99 -19.45 27.74
N THR A 100 4.21 -19.74 28.19
CA THR A 100 5.34 -18.82 28.08
C THR A 100 5.72 -18.58 26.62
N SER A 101 5.84 -19.64 25.81
CA SER A 101 6.14 -19.51 24.38
C SER A 101 5.06 -18.73 23.61
N ILE A 102 3.77 -18.89 23.94
CA ILE A 102 2.70 -18.07 23.36
C ILE A 102 2.89 -16.59 23.73
N ALA A 103 3.22 -16.29 24.99
CA ALA A 103 3.45 -14.91 25.42
C ALA A 103 4.65 -14.29 24.68
N GLU A 104 5.73 -15.04 24.49
CA GLU A 104 6.89 -14.62 23.71
C GLU A 104 6.55 -14.37 22.24
N ILE A 105 5.79 -15.28 21.61
CA ILE A 105 5.32 -15.11 20.23
C ILE A 105 4.45 -13.86 20.09
N LYS A 106 3.56 -13.61 21.05
CA LYS A 106 2.71 -12.42 21.06
C LYS A 106 3.55 -11.15 21.16
N ASN A 107 4.48 -11.09 22.10
CA ASN A 107 5.39 -9.95 22.24
C ASN A 107 6.23 -9.72 20.98
N CYS A 108 6.67 -10.79 20.33
CA CYS A 108 7.37 -10.73 19.05
C CYS A 108 6.47 -10.16 17.94
N SER A 109 5.20 -10.61 17.88
CA SER A 109 4.20 -10.08 16.93
C SER A 109 3.99 -8.58 17.12
N ASP A 110 3.78 -8.13 18.36
CA ASP A 110 3.57 -6.72 18.69
C ASP A 110 4.80 -5.88 18.29
N ALA A 111 6.01 -6.40 18.51
CA ALA A 111 7.26 -5.75 18.08
C ALA A 111 7.39 -5.68 16.54
N ILE A 112 6.98 -6.72 15.83
CA ILE A 112 6.95 -6.73 14.36
C ILE A 112 5.95 -5.70 13.83
N GLU A 113 4.76 -5.62 14.40
CA GLU A 113 3.75 -4.63 14.01
C GLU A 113 4.26 -3.20 14.20
N GLN A 114 4.91 -2.93 15.33
CA GLN A 114 5.51 -1.63 15.60
C GLN A 114 6.62 -1.30 14.59
N ASN A 115 7.51 -2.25 14.31
CA ASN A 115 8.57 -2.08 13.32
C ASN A 115 8.02 -1.83 11.91
N LEU A 116 6.95 -2.52 11.51
CA LEU A 116 6.29 -2.29 10.22
C LEU A 116 5.68 -0.89 10.13
N ALA A 117 5.04 -0.42 11.21
CA ALA A 117 4.49 0.93 11.27
C ALA A 117 5.60 2.00 11.10
N ASP A 118 6.75 1.79 11.76
CA ASP A 118 7.91 2.67 11.64
C ASP A 118 8.54 2.62 10.23
N LEU A 119 8.64 1.44 9.62
CA LEU A 119 9.13 1.30 8.25
C LEU A 119 8.23 2.04 7.25
N ILE A 120 6.91 1.92 7.36
CA ILE A 120 5.96 2.64 6.50
C ILE A 120 6.09 4.15 6.68
N ARG A 121 6.25 4.62 7.93
CA ARG A 121 6.48 6.03 8.26
C ARG A 121 7.76 6.55 7.62
N CYS A 122 8.88 5.82 7.80
CA CYS A 122 10.17 6.16 7.20
C CYS A 122 10.11 6.18 5.67
N GLN A 123 9.45 5.21 5.04
CA GLN A 123 9.28 5.16 3.59
C GLN A 123 8.53 6.38 3.07
N LYS A 124 7.43 6.80 3.73
CA LYS A 124 6.69 8.01 3.35
C LYS A 124 7.56 9.27 3.44
N LEU A 125 8.35 9.41 4.51
CA LEU A 125 9.27 10.52 4.68
C LEU A 125 10.36 10.51 3.60
N GLN A 126 10.91 9.34 3.26
CA GLN A 126 11.94 9.20 2.23
C GLN A 126 11.41 9.54 0.84
N ILE A 127 10.19 9.11 0.49
CA ILE A 127 9.53 9.49 -0.77
C ILE A 127 9.32 11.01 -0.81
N SER A 128 8.81 11.61 0.27
CA SER A 128 8.60 13.06 0.35
C SER A 128 9.91 13.85 0.18
N GLN A 129 11.00 13.41 0.81
CA GLN A 129 12.32 14.03 0.63
C GLN A 129 12.87 13.81 -0.79
N GLY A 130 12.68 12.62 -1.35
CA GLY A 130 13.07 12.30 -2.73
C GLY A 130 12.36 13.19 -3.74
N ASP A 131 11.05 13.40 -3.60
CA ASP A 131 10.27 14.29 -4.47
C ASP A 131 10.75 15.75 -4.36
N LYS A 132 11.09 16.23 -3.16
CA LYS A 132 11.67 17.57 -2.96
C LYS A 132 13.05 17.72 -3.61
N LEU A 133 13.91 16.71 -3.49
CA LEU A 133 15.23 16.71 -4.12
C LEU A 133 15.12 16.68 -5.65
N ALA A 134 14.20 15.88 -6.19
CA ALA A 134 13.95 15.82 -7.63
C ALA A 134 13.41 17.16 -8.17
N LEU A 135 12.53 17.84 -7.43
CA LEU A 135 12.07 19.19 -7.76
C LEU A 135 13.24 20.17 -7.80
N PHE A 136 14.07 20.19 -6.76
CA PHE A 136 15.26 21.05 -6.71
C PHE A 136 16.20 20.81 -7.91
N GLN A 137 16.52 19.55 -8.18
CA GLN A 137 17.37 19.18 -9.31
C GLN A 137 16.75 19.59 -10.66
N SER A 138 15.44 19.41 -10.83
CA SER A 138 14.75 19.78 -12.07
C SER A 138 14.79 21.30 -12.32
N ILE A 139 14.60 22.10 -11.27
CA ILE A 139 14.70 23.57 -11.36
C ILE A 139 16.15 23.98 -11.62
N GLN A 140 17.12 23.38 -10.95
CA GLN A 140 18.54 23.66 -11.17
C GLN A 140 18.95 23.36 -12.63
N ILE A 141 18.62 22.18 -13.15
CA ILE A 141 18.92 21.79 -14.53
C ILE A 141 18.24 22.75 -15.52
N LEU A 142 17.00 23.17 -15.25
CA LEU A 142 16.30 24.15 -16.08
C LEU A 142 17.02 25.50 -16.09
N CYS A 143 17.40 26.03 -14.92
CA CYS A 143 18.15 27.29 -14.81
C CYS A 143 19.48 27.21 -15.57
N GLU A 144 20.26 26.17 -15.33
CA GLU A 144 21.54 25.96 -16.02
C GLU A 144 21.36 25.82 -17.54
N PHE A 145 20.27 25.18 -17.99
CA PHE A 145 19.96 25.04 -19.41
C PHE A 145 19.59 26.38 -20.07
N VAL A 146 18.82 27.22 -19.37
CA VAL A 146 18.40 28.55 -19.88
C VAL A 146 19.57 29.55 -19.90
N ASP A 147 20.48 29.44 -18.92
CA ASP A 147 21.65 30.32 -18.84
C ASP A 147 22.74 29.93 -19.87
N ARG A 148 22.77 28.69 -20.37
CA ARG A 148 23.64 28.31 -21.50
C ARG A 148 23.21 29.00 -22.80
N ILE A 149 24.15 29.67 -23.45
CA ILE A 149 23.93 30.51 -24.64
C ILE A 149 23.85 29.69 -25.92
N ASP A 150 24.50 28.53 -25.95
CA ASP A 150 24.63 27.73 -27.16
C ASP A 150 23.27 27.22 -27.65
N ASP A 151 22.98 27.46 -28.93
CA ASP A 151 21.84 26.90 -29.67
C ASP A 151 20.43 27.45 -29.33
N LYS A 152 20.35 28.62 -28.67
CA LYS A 152 19.08 29.34 -28.45
C LYS A 152 18.38 29.62 -29.79
N GLY A 153 17.21 29.01 -29.99
CA GLY A 153 16.39 29.19 -31.19
C GLY A 153 16.21 27.94 -32.06
N SER A 154 16.95 26.86 -31.80
CA SER A 154 16.77 25.58 -32.50
C SER A 154 15.50 24.85 -32.05
N PHE A 155 14.86 24.09 -32.95
CA PHE A 155 13.72 23.22 -32.61
C PHE A 155 14.07 22.24 -31.47
N CYS A 156 15.26 21.66 -31.51
CA CYS A 156 15.74 20.75 -30.48
C CYS A 156 15.88 21.43 -29.12
N TRP A 157 16.24 22.71 -29.11
CA TRP A 157 16.37 23.49 -27.88
C TRP A 157 15.00 23.70 -27.23
N TYR A 158 13.97 24.09 -28.00
CA TYR A 158 12.61 24.28 -27.48
C TYR A 158 11.91 22.98 -27.07
N SER A 159 12.14 21.90 -27.82
CA SER A 159 11.66 20.56 -27.43
C SER A 159 12.27 20.12 -26.09
N LYS A 160 13.58 20.30 -25.92
CA LYS A 160 14.26 20.02 -24.65
C LYS A 160 13.79 20.92 -23.51
N LEU A 161 13.56 22.21 -23.78
CA LEU A 161 12.98 23.14 -22.82
C LEU A 161 11.61 22.67 -22.34
N ALA A 162 10.74 22.22 -23.25
CA ALA A 162 9.42 21.70 -22.91
C ALA A 162 9.47 20.47 -22.00
N LEU A 163 10.41 19.55 -22.25
CA LEU A 163 10.62 18.40 -21.36
C LEU A 163 11.06 18.83 -19.96
N LEU A 164 11.99 19.78 -19.85
CA LEU A 164 12.48 20.27 -18.56
C LEU A 164 11.39 21.00 -17.76
N ILE A 165 10.60 21.86 -18.41
CA ILE A 165 9.48 22.55 -17.77
C ILE A 165 8.42 21.55 -17.31
N SER A 166 8.09 20.56 -18.16
CA SER A 166 7.12 19.50 -17.80
C SER A 166 7.61 18.68 -16.61
N ALA A 167 8.92 18.41 -16.52
CA ALA A 167 9.50 17.72 -15.37
C ALA A 167 9.36 18.56 -14.08
N VAL A 168 9.62 19.86 -14.13
CA VAL A 168 9.43 20.76 -12.98
C VAL A 168 7.97 20.75 -12.50
N GLU A 169 7.01 20.89 -13.42
CA GLU A 169 5.58 20.88 -13.07
C GLU A 169 5.12 19.52 -12.50
N LEU A 170 5.64 18.41 -13.03
CA LEU A 170 5.36 17.07 -12.50
C LEU A 170 5.83 16.93 -11.04
N TRP A 171 7.07 17.33 -10.75
CA TRP A 171 7.62 17.22 -9.39
C TRP A 171 7.00 18.23 -8.42
N LEU A 172 6.57 19.39 -8.93
CA LEU A 172 5.82 20.36 -8.15
C LEU A 172 4.46 19.79 -7.71
N ALA A 173 3.73 19.15 -8.64
CA ALA A 173 2.44 18.52 -8.34
C ALA A 173 2.55 17.35 -7.35
N ARG A 174 3.68 16.62 -7.36
CA ARG A 174 3.94 15.53 -6.40
C ARG A 174 4.32 16.01 -5.00
N THR A 175 4.89 17.20 -4.88
CA THR A 175 5.38 17.71 -3.61
C THR A 175 4.23 18.23 -2.75
N GLN A 176 3.85 17.46 -1.74
CA GLN A 176 2.89 17.91 -0.72
C GLN A 176 3.54 18.98 0.18
N ASN A 177 2.81 20.05 0.50
CA ASN A 177 3.25 21.23 1.27
C ASN A 177 4.27 22.15 0.55
N VAL A 178 3.78 22.84 -0.48
CA VAL A 178 4.48 23.89 -1.23
C VAL A 178 4.88 25.08 -0.33
N GLU A 179 4.16 25.31 0.77
CA GLU A 179 4.39 26.43 1.71
C GLU A 179 5.78 26.44 2.38
N VAL A 180 6.48 25.31 2.42
CA VAL A 180 7.81 25.18 3.06
C VAL A 180 8.96 25.40 2.07
N LEU A 181 8.69 25.59 0.77
CA LEU A 181 9.71 25.82 -0.27
C LEU A 181 9.80 27.26 -0.84
N PRO A 182 9.62 28.37 -0.09
CA PRO A 182 9.67 29.73 -0.65
C PRO A 182 10.92 30.08 -1.49
N PRO A 183 12.17 29.74 -1.10
CA PRO A 183 13.33 30.13 -1.91
C PRO A 183 13.40 29.39 -3.24
N ILE A 184 12.99 28.12 -3.28
CA ILE A 184 13.02 27.29 -4.48
C ILE A 184 11.95 27.76 -5.48
N LEU A 185 10.77 28.12 -4.97
CA LEU A 185 9.70 28.69 -5.78
C LEU A 185 10.08 30.05 -6.36
N LYS A 186 10.78 30.91 -5.59
CA LYS A 186 11.33 32.17 -6.12
C LYS A 186 12.29 31.93 -7.29
N SER A 187 13.20 30.96 -7.16
CA SER A 187 14.11 30.60 -8.26
C SER A 187 13.36 30.05 -9.48
N LYS A 188 12.30 29.26 -9.28
CA LYS A 188 11.38 28.84 -10.36
C LYS A 188 10.78 30.06 -11.05
N ASP A 189 10.20 30.98 -10.30
CA ASP A 189 9.50 32.15 -10.84
C ASP A 189 10.43 33.07 -11.63
N GLU A 190 11.65 33.30 -11.13
CA GLU A 190 12.69 34.04 -11.85
C GLU A 190 13.11 33.35 -13.15
N CYS A 191 13.26 32.03 -13.12
CA CYS A 191 13.56 31.24 -14.32
C CYS A 191 12.42 31.32 -15.34
N TYR A 192 11.17 31.21 -14.88
CA TYR A 192 9.98 31.24 -15.73
C TYR A 192 9.79 32.61 -16.38
N LYS A 193 10.11 33.69 -15.66
CA LYS A 193 10.17 35.04 -16.24
C LYS A 193 11.20 35.14 -17.36
N LYS A 194 12.44 34.67 -17.14
CA LYS A 194 13.47 34.64 -18.19
C LYS A 194 13.02 33.83 -19.41
N ILE A 195 12.44 32.65 -19.19
CA ILE A 195 11.91 31.78 -20.25
C ILE A 195 10.78 32.49 -21.01
N SER A 196 9.85 33.14 -20.30
CA SER A 196 8.74 33.85 -20.92
C SER A 196 9.23 34.94 -21.88
N GLU A 197 10.24 35.74 -21.51
CA GLU A 197 10.81 36.75 -22.41
C GLU A 197 11.45 36.15 -23.66
N ILE A 198 12.15 35.01 -23.52
CA ILE A 198 12.75 34.29 -24.66
C ILE A 198 11.65 33.76 -25.60
N LEU A 199 10.61 33.13 -25.04
CA LEU A 199 9.49 32.59 -25.81
C LEU A 199 8.68 33.69 -26.50
N LEU A 200 8.47 34.82 -25.83
CA LEU A 200 7.80 35.98 -26.40
C LEU A 200 8.57 36.56 -27.58
N GLY A 201 9.88 36.77 -27.43
CA GLY A 201 10.73 37.24 -28.54
C GLY A 201 10.80 36.23 -29.70
N ALA A 202 10.81 34.93 -29.42
CA ALA A 202 10.79 33.89 -30.44
C ALA A 202 9.46 33.83 -31.20
N LEU A 203 8.34 33.95 -30.47
CA LEU A 203 6.99 33.99 -31.02
C LEU A 203 6.79 35.24 -31.89
N GLU A 204 7.25 36.40 -31.42
CA GLU A 204 7.32 37.62 -32.23
C GLU A 204 8.07 37.33 -33.53
N ASN A 205 9.30 36.83 -33.47
CA ASN A 205 10.10 36.59 -34.67
C ASN A 205 9.46 35.58 -35.65
N GLU A 206 8.78 34.54 -35.16
CA GLU A 206 8.08 33.57 -36.01
C GLU A 206 6.81 34.15 -36.65
N MET A 207 6.17 35.13 -36.00
CA MET A 207 4.95 35.81 -36.50
C MET A 207 5.25 37.08 -37.34
N PHE A 208 6.35 37.79 -37.06
CA PHE A 208 6.87 38.94 -37.83
C PHE A 208 7.70 38.52 -39.05
N GLY A 209 8.43 37.40 -38.96
CA GLY A 209 9.40 36.99 -39.96
C GLY A 209 8.78 36.35 -41.21
N HIS A 210 9.12 36.88 -42.39
CA HIS A 210 8.91 36.20 -43.69
C HIS A 210 9.94 35.08 -43.96
N SER A 211 10.85 34.81 -43.01
CA SER A 211 11.94 33.84 -43.16
C SER A 211 11.55 32.48 -42.58
N LYS A 212 12.16 31.41 -43.13
CA LYS A 212 11.92 29.98 -42.85
C LYS A 212 11.34 29.73 -41.45
N ALA A 213 10.08 29.33 -41.42
CA ALA A 213 9.42 28.94 -40.19
C ALA A 213 10.18 27.81 -39.50
N SER A 214 10.35 27.97 -38.19
CA SER A 214 11.19 27.10 -37.39
C SER A 214 10.52 25.79 -36.99
N GLY A 215 9.21 25.66 -37.25
CA GLY A 215 8.45 24.48 -36.84
C GLY A 215 8.07 24.49 -35.34
N ASN A 216 8.29 25.61 -34.63
CA ASN A 216 8.14 25.67 -33.17
C ASN A 216 6.87 26.34 -32.62
N LEU A 217 6.07 27.05 -33.43
CA LEU A 217 4.84 27.73 -33.02
C LEU A 217 3.93 26.96 -32.05
N SER A 218 3.64 25.68 -32.32
CA SER A 218 2.82 24.87 -31.40
C SER A 218 3.52 24.65 -30.06
N ILE A 219 4.84 24.43 -30.07
CA ILE A 219 5.64 24.26 -28.85
C ILE A 219 5.64 25.56 -28.05
N PHE A 220 5.78 26.72 -28.71
CA PHE A 220 5.73 28.03 -28.06
C PHE A 220 4.41 28.26 -27.34
N ILE A 221 3.28 28.00 -27.99
CA ILE A 221 1.95 28.21 -27.41
C ILE A 221 1.72 27.28 -26.22
N THR A 222 2.10 26.00 -26.36
CA THR A 222 2.00 25.04 -25.25
C THR A 222 2.90 25.46 -24.07
N LEU A 223 4.12 25.91 -24.33
CA LEU A 223 5.04 26.39 -23.30
C LEU A 223 4.55 27.66 -22.61
N ILE A 224 4.06 28.64 -23.36
CA ILE A 224 3.50 29.89 -22.83
C ILE A 224 2.29 29.63 -21.95
N ARG A 225 1.49 28.61 -22.27
CA ARG A 225 0.39 28.15 -21.41
C ARG A 225 0.90 27.57 -20.10
N ILE A 226 1.92 26.70 -20.16
CA ILE A 226 2.50 26.06 -18.97
C ILE A 226 3.22 27.10 -18.07
N THR A 227 3.86 28.11 -18.66
CA THR A 227 4.50 29.21 -17.91
C THR A 227 3.53 30.32 -17.51
N HIS A 228 2.21 30.12 -17.67
CA HIS A 228 1.16 31.09 -17.31
C HIS A 228 1.37 32.51 -17.90
N SER A 229 1.95 32.61 -19.10
CA SER A 229 2.32 33.89 -19.74
C SER A 229 1.44 34.25 -20.95
N THR A 230 0.25 33.66 -21.06
CA THR A 230 -0.64 33.78 -22.23
C THR A 230 -1.12 35.21 -22.47
N GLU A 231 -1.51 35.93 -21.42
CA GLU A 231 -2.00 37.30 -21.54
C GLU A 231 -0.91 38.27 -22.02
N MET A 232 0.30 38.15 -21.46
CA MET A 232 1.46 38.92 -21.91
C MET A 232 1.79 38.64 -23.38
N ALA A 233 1.69 37.38 -23.80
CA ALA A 233 1.89 37.00 -25.21
C ALA A 233 0.86 37.63 -26.14
N ILE A 234 -0.41 37.64 -25.74
CA ILE A 234 -1.47 38.24 -26.54
C ILE A 234 -1.25 39.76 -26.64
N CYS A 235 -1.04 40.47 -25.53
CA CYS A 235 -0.80 41.92 -25.54
C CYS A 235 0.38 42.30 -26.42
N ARG A 236 1.47 41.53 -26.35
CA ARG A 236 2.69 41.82 -27.09
C ARG A 236 2.52 41.61 -28.60
N ILE A 237 1.76 40.59 -29.02
CA ILE A 237 1.41 40.38 -30.43
C ILE A 237 0.42 41.44 -30.91
N VAL A 238 -0.62 41.76 -30.14
CA VAL A 238 -1.61 42.77 -30.53
C VAL A 238 -0.92 44.12 -30.76
N ASN A 239 -0.18 44.62 -29.77
CA ASN A 239 0.48 45.93 -29.82
C ASN A 239 1.71 45.92 -30.76
N GLY A 240 2.40 44.78 -30.85
CA GLY A 240 3.62 44.65 -31.65
C GLY A 240 3.34 44.45 -33.14
N LEU A 241 2.43 43.55 -33.49
CA LEU A 241 2.16 43.10 -34.86
C LEU A 241 0.89 43.69 -35.44
N VAL A 242 -0.22 43.53 -34.73
CA VAL A 242 -1.55 43.76 -35.29
C VAL A 242 -1.80 45.26 -35.45
N GLU A 243 -1.52 46.05 -34.41
CA GLU A 243 -1.63 47.51 -34.46
C GLU A 243 -0.70 48.16 -35.49
N LYS A 244 0.49 47.60 -35.70
CA LYS A 244 1.46 48.16 -36.66
C LYS A 244 1.15 47.79 -38.11
N LYS A 245 0.51 46.64 -38.35
CA LYS A 245 0.14 46.17 -39.70
C LYS A 245 -1.22 46.72 -40.15
N ILE A 246 -2.12 46.99 -39.22
CA ILE A 246 -3.44 47.55 -39.54
C ILE A 246 -3.32 49.07 -39.63
N VAL A 247 -3.52 49.60 -40.83
CA VAL A 247 -3.47 51.04 -41.09
C VAL A 247 -4.75 51.67 -40.54
N ARG A 248 -4.63 52.40 -39.42
CA ARG A 248 -5.71 53.24 -38.90
C ARG A 248 -5.98 54.35 -39.91
N LEU A 249 -7.15 54.32 -40.56
CA LEU A 249 -7.61 55.42 -41.40
C LEU A 249 -8.06 56.58 -40.49
N ASN A 250 -7.52 57.78 -40.70
CA ASN A 250 -7.89 58.94 -39.89
C ASN A 250 -9.35 59.35 -40.16
N VAL A 251 -10.11 59.53 -39.08
CA VAL A 251 -11.51 60.05 -39.07
C VAL A 251 -11.62 61.40 -39.78
N GLU A 252 -10.52 62.15 -39.86
CA GLU A 252 -10.43 63.46 -40.54
C GLU A 252 -10.77 63.40 -42.05
N GLN A 253 -10.78 62.22 -42.68
CA GLN A 253 -11.12 62.07 -44.10
C GLN A 253 -12.62 61.90 -44.38
N GLY A 254 -13.51 62.10 -43.40
CA GLY A 254 -14.96 62.14 -43.63
C GLY A 254 -15.59 60.79 -44.02
N LYS A 255 -14.93 59.67 -43.70
CA LYS A 255 -15.48 58.32 -43.89
C LYS A 255 -16.38 57.92 -42.74
N ARG A 256 -17.44 57.15 -43.01
CA ARG A 256 -18.39 56.70 -41.99
C ARG A 256 -17.71 55.68 -41.06
N LEU A 257 -18.18 55.60 -39.81
CA LEU A 257 -17.69 54.61 -38.84
C LEU A 257 -17.77 53.18 -39.40
N ASP A 258 -18.83 52.89 -40.17
CA ASP A 258 -19.02 51.61 -40.85
C ASP A 258 -17.86 51.26 -41.79
N ASP A 259 -17.34 52.24 -42.54
CA ASP A 259 -16.24 52.05 -43.48
C ASP A 259 -14.90 51.78 -42.76
N LEU A 260 -14.72 52.38 -41.56
CA LEU A 260 -13.54 52.17 -40.71
C LEU A 260 -13.55 50.77 -40.10
N LEU A 261 -14.71 50.34 -39.60
CA LEU A 261 -14.92 49.00 -39.04
C LEU A 261 -14.77 47.92 -40.11
N GLU A 262 -15.34 48.14 -41.29
CA GLU A 262 -15.23 47.21 -42.42
C GLU A 262 -13.77 47.09 -42.90
N ASN A 263 -13.03 48.20 -42.97
CA ASN A 263 -11.61 48.17 -43.32
C ASN A 263 -10.76 47.46 -42.25
N ALA A 264 -10.99 47.74 -40.95
CA ALA A 264 -10.28 47.07 -39.87
C ALA A 264 -10.57 45.55 -39.85
N LEU A 265 -11.83 45.16 -40.04
CA LEU A 265 -12.26 43.77 -40.12
C LEU A 265 -11.62 43.06 -41.32
N ASN A 266 -11.65 43.67 -42.51
CA ASN A 266 -11.07 43.10 -43.72
C ASN A 266 -9.56 42.92 -43.59
N GLN A 267 -8.84 43.89 -43.02
CA GLN A 267 -7.40 43.76 -42.76
C GLN A 267 -7.10 42.68 -41.72
N THR A 268 -7.94 42.54 -40.70
CA THR A 268 -7.81 41.47 -39.68
C THR A 268 -8.06 40.08 -40.29
N LEU A 269 -9.04 39.96 -41.19
CA LEU A 269 -9.33 38.72 -41.91
C LEU A 269 -8.21 38.32 -42.88
N GLU A 270 -7.59 39.28 -43.56
CA GLU A 270 -6.43 39.04 -44.42
C GLU A 270 -5.20 38.60 -43.61
N LEU A 271 -4.96 39.22 -42.44
CA LEU A 271 -3.92 38.78 -41.51
C LEU A 271 -4.16 37.35 -41.01
N ARG A 272 -5.42 37.02 -40.65
CA ARG A 272 -5.80 35.65 -40.24
C ARG A 272 -5.54 34.63 -41.34
N LYS A 273 -5.92 34.93 -42.59
CA LYS A 273 -5.67 34.05 -43.75
C LYS A 273 -4.18 33.85 -43.96
N GLY A 274 -3.38 34.93 -43.93
CA GLY A 274 -1.93 34.86 -44.09
C GLY A 274 -1.25 34.01 -43.01
N TRP A 275 -1.67 34.16 -41.75
CA TRP A 275 -1.15 33.36 -40.63
C TRP A 275 -1.61 31.89 -40.71
N ALA A 276 -2.86 31.63 -41.07
CA ALA A 276 -3.39 30.28 -41.24
C ALA A 276 -2.68 29.53 -42.39
N GLU A 277 -2.42 30.19 -43.51
CA GLU A 277 -1.67 29.62 -44.62
C GLU A 277 -0.21 29.36 -44.26
N SER A 278 0.42 30.27 -43.51
CA SER A 278 1.78 30.06 -43.00
C SER A 278 1.84 28.83 -42.08
N ALA A 279 0.93 28.73 -41.11
CA ALA A 279 0.87 27.59 -40.19
C ALA A 279 0.59 26.25 -40.92
N LYS A 280 -0.25 26.25 -41.97
CA LYS A 280 -0.51 25.06 -42.81
C LYS A 280 0.72 24.63 -43.60
N ARG A 281 1.46 25.58 -44.21
CA ARG A 281 2.70 25.29 -44.95
C ARG A 281 3.74 24.57 -44.09
N ASN A 282 3.75 24.83 -42.79
CA ASN A 282 4.73 24.28 -41.86
C ASN A 282 4.25 23.05 -41.06
N ARG A 283 3.05 22.51 -41.37
CA ARG A 283 2.39 21.41 -40.61
C ARG A 283 2.14 21.72 -39.13
N GLN A 284 1.96 23.00 -38.78
CA GLN A 284 1.75 23.47 -37.40
C GLN A 284 0.31 23.93 -37.15
N PHE A 285 -0.60 23.65 -38.08
CA PHE A 285 -2.00 24.05 -37.96
C PHE A 285 -2.72 23.15 -36.93
N THR A 286 -2.46 23.41 -35.65
CA THR A 286 -3.11 22.74 -34.53
C THR A 286 -4.27 23.59 -34.02
N LEU A 287 -5.23 22.97 -33.32
CA LEU A 287 -6.36 23.66 -32.72
C LEU A 287 -5.90 24.75 -31.74
N GLU A 288 -4.83 24.49 -30.96
CA GLU A 288 -4.26 25.46 -30.02
C GLU A 288 -3.73 26.71 -30.70
N VAL A 289 -3.07 26.55 -31.85
CA VAL A 289 -2.57 27.66 -32.67
C VAL A 289 -3.72 28.52 -33.21
N VAL A 290 -4.78 27.88 -33.69
CA VAL A 290 -5.96 28.59 -34.21
C VAL A 290 -6.65 29.40 -33.11
N ILE A 291 -6.91 28.77 -31.97
CA ILE A 291 -7.54 29.45 -30.83
C ILE A 291 -6.70 30.63 -30.37
N PHE A 292 -5.38 30.47 -30.28
CA PHE A 292 -4.48 31.55 -29.87
C PHE A 292 -4.49 32.73 -30.84
N ILE A 293 -4.40 32.45 -32.16
CA ILE A 293 -4.48 33.48 -33.20
C ILE A 293 -5.82 34.20 -33.15
N ASP A 294 -6.92 33.46 -33.10
CA ASP A 294 -8.27 34.04 -33.09
C ASP A 294 -8.47 34.88 -31.82
N THR A 295 -7.94 34.45 -30.67
CA THR A 295 -7.97 35.24 -29.42
C THR A 295 -7.19 36.54 -29.55
N CYS A 296 -6.01 36.53 -30.18
CA CYS A 296 -5.23 37.76 -30.41
C CYS A 296 -5.99 38.76 -31.29
N LEU A 297 -6.57 38.29 -32.40
CA LEU A 297 -7.29 39.14 -33.34
C LEU A 297 -8.61 39.68 -32.74
N LEU A 298 -9.32 38.86 -31.97
CA LEU A 298 -10.53 39.29 -31.26
C LEU A 298 -10.21 40.32 -30.18
N ASN A 299 -9.13 40.15 -29.41
CA ASN A 299 -8.70 41.13 -28.44
C ASN A 299 -8.28 42.46 -29.09
N PHE A 300 -7.65 42.41 -30.27
CA PHE A 300 -7.39 43.62 -31.05
C PHE A 300 -8.69 44.32 -31.48
N ILE A 301 -9.65 43.59 -32.05
CA ILE A 301 -10.94 44.16 -32.48
C ILE A 301 -11.67 44.77 -31.27
N GLY A 302 -11.67 44.08 -30.13
CA GLY A 302 -12.24 44.61 -28.88
C GLY A 302 -11.61 45.93 -28.46
N SER A 303 -10.27 45.99 -28.40
CA SER A 303 -9.54 47.22 -28.06
C SER A 303 -9.75 48.34 -29.08
N PHE A 304 -9.81 48.01 -30.37
CA PHE A 304 -10.06 48.96 -31.46
C PHE A 304 -11.45 49.60 -31.32
N LEU A 305 -12.47 48.78 -31.07
CA LEU A 305 -13.84 49.26 -30.83
C LEU A 305 -13.90 50.16 -29.59
N GLU A 306 -13.29 49.76 -28.47
CA GLU A 306 -13.27 50.56 -27.24
C GLU A 306 -12.65 51.94 -27.46
N GLU A 307 -11.50 52.03 -28.13
CA GLU A 307 -10.84 53.31 -28.42
C GLU A 307 -11.69 54.21 -29.32
N ASP A 308 -12.33 53.66 -30.35
CA ASP A 308 -13.17 54.43 -31.27
C ASP A 308 -14.48 54.88 -30.61
N PHE A 309 -15.10 54.04 -29.77
CA PHE A 309 -16.27 54.46 -28.98
C PHE A 309 -15.93 55.59 -28.01
N VAL A 310 -14.75 55.56 -27.37
CA VAL A 310 -14.27 56.65 -26.51
C VAL A 310 -14.05 57.93 -27.32
N ARG A 311 -13.51 57.86 -28.54
CA ARG A 311 -13.35 59.02 -29.43
C ARG A 311 -14.70 59.62 -29.86
N VAL A 312 -15.66 58.78 -30.24
CA VAL A 312 -17.02 59.21 -30.61
C VAL A 312 -17.72 59.84 -29.40
N TYR A 313 -17.61 59.23 -28.22
CA TYR A 313 -18.15 59.78 -26.98
C TYR A 313 -17.54 61.15 -26.65
N ASN A 314 -16.22 61.29 -26.75
CA ASN A 314 -15.53 62.56 -26.50
C ASN A 314 -15.90 63.64 -27.53
N PHE A 315 -16.05 63.27 -28.81
CA PHE A 315 -16.51 64.17 -29.86
C PHE A 315 -17.95 64.66 -29.60
N LEU A 316 -18.87 63.75 -29.27
CA LEU A 316 -20.24 64.10 -28.90
C LEU A 316 -20.30 64.97 -27.64
N LYS A 317 -19.48 64.67 -26.63
CA LYS A 317 -19.35 65.48 -25.42
C LYS A 317 -18.82 66.89 -25.74
N GLN A 318 -17.87 67.03 -26.67
CA GLN A 318 -17.39 68.33 -27.12
C GLN A 318 -18.50 69.11 -27.84
N GLN A 319 -19.23 68.49 -28.76
CA GLN A 319 -20.34 69.12 -29.49
C GLN A 319 -21.47 69.55 -28.55
N ILE A 320 -21.86 68.71 -27.58
CA ILE A 320 -22.87 69.05 -26.57
C ILE A 320 -22.36 70.13 -25.60
N GLY A 321 -21.06 70.11 -25.26
CA GLY A 321 -20.43 71.13 -24.41
C GLY A 321 -20.40 72.51 -25.05
N TYR A 322 -20.20 72.61 -26.36
CA TYR A 322 -20.30 73.86 -27.11
C TYR A 322 -21.75 74.38 -27.21
N VAL A 323 -22.74 73.49 -27.30
CA VAL A 323 -24.18 73.87 -27.35
C VAL A 323 -24.70 74.44 -26.02
N LEU A 324 -23.99 74.26 -24.90
CA LEU A 324 -24.35 74.80 -23.58
C LEU A 324 -23.66 76.15 -23.26
N GLN A 325 -22.86 76.71 -24.17
CA GLN A 325 -22.17 78.00 -24.02
C GLN A 325 -22.73 79.13 -24.90
N ASP A 326 -23.68 78.84 -25.78
CA ASP A 326 -24.49 79.81 -26.56
C ASP A 326 -25.91 79.95 -25.97
#